data_AF-A0A239CTL1-F1
#
_entry.id   AF-A0A239CTL1-F1
#
_cell.length_a   1.000
_cell.length_b   1.000
_cell.length_c   1.000
_cell.angle_alpha   90.00
_cell.angle_beta   90.00
_cell.angle_gamma   90.00
#
_symmetry.space_group_name_H-M   'P 1'
#
loop_
_entity.id
_entity.type
_entity.pdbx_description
1 polymer ?
#
loop_
_entity_poly.entity_id
_entity_poly.type
_entity_poly.pdbx_seq_one_letter_code
_entity_poly.pdbx_strand_id
1 'polypeptide(L)'
;MRNRILLIIVLLCGVSMAGNAQKYKTAAGVRLESDRFGLTIQQKLHESGTLEGIVAVGAREYSGTVLYEKHYKLLGERFNYYIGGGGHVGNLKDNGVFTGVDAILGIEYKVNGLPFLLSADVKPAVHINHEDWVQLSSGVSVRYVLVKEKKKKKSIWPFGNRDEGKSQKKSKNRKEEKKPGLFDIFKKQED
;
A
#
# COMPACT_ATOMS: atom_id res chain seq x y z
N MET A 1 16.64 -24.41 -28.88
CA MET A 1 16.09 -23.18 -28.26
C MET A 1 14.96 -23.44 -27.27
N ARG A 2 14.00 -24.33 -27.57
CA ARG A 2 12.87 -24.69 -26.69
C ARG A 2 13.25 -25.11 -25.25
N ASN A 3 14.34 -25.86 -25.07
CA ASN A 3 14.78 -26.33 -23.74
C ASN A 3 15.44 -25.22 -22.90
N ARG A 4 16.02 -24.18 -23.53
CA ARG A 4 16.58 -23.02 -22.81
C ARG A 4 15.48 -22.11 -22.28
N ILE A 5 14.37 -21.99 -23.03
CA ILE A 5 13.18 -21.25 -22.60
C ILE A 5 12.52 -21.94 -21.40
N LEU A 6 12.39 -23.27 -21.42
CA LEU A 6 11.88 -24.04 -20.29
C LEU A 6 12.75 -23.90 -19.03
N LEU A 7 14.07 -23.88 -19.16
CA LEU A 7 14.97 -23.66 -18.02
C LEU A 7 14.86 -22.25 -17.43
N ILE A 8 14.65 -21.22 -18.27
CA ILE A 8 14.42 -19.84 -17.80
C ILE A 8 13.08 -19.73 -17.07
N ILE A 9 12.01 -20.36 -17.58
CA ILE A 9 10.69 -20.36 -16.94
C ILE A 9 10.73 -21.09 -15.59
N VAL A 10 11.41 -22.25 -15.53
CA VAL A 10 11.57 -23.01 -14.27
C VAL A 10 12.43 -22.24 -13.26
N LEU A 11 13.46 -21.52 -13.71
CA LEU A 11 14.28 -20.65 -12.85
C LEU A 11 13.50 -19.44 -12.33
N LEU A 12 12.61 -18.84 -13.15
CA LEU A 12 11.70 -17.77 -12.70
C LEU A 12 10.64 -18.26 -11.70
N CYS A 13 10.19 -19.51 -11.78
CA CYS A 13 9.23 -20.08 -10.83
C CYS A 13 9.85 -20.51 -9.48
N GLY A 14 11.17 -20.68 -9.40
CA GLY A 14 11.87 -21.19 -8.21
C GLY A 14 11.97 -20.24 -7.01
N VAL A 15 11.63 -18.95 -7.15
CA VAL A 15 11.76 -17.95 -6.08
C VAL A 15 10.44 -17.77 -5.33
N SER A 16 9.91 -18.87 -4.78
CA SER A 16 8.71 -18.86 -3.93
C SER A 16 9.06 -19.20 -2.48
N MET A 17 10.00 -18.46 -1.89
CA MET A 17 10.16 -18.46 -0.43
C MET A 17 9.24 -17.39 0.16
N ALA A 18 8.11 -17.85 0.72
CA ALA A 18 7.22 -17.04 1.53
C ALA A 18 7.99 -16.50 2.74
N GLY A 19 8.51 -15.29 2.60
CA GLY A 19 9.10 -14.55 3.70
C GLY A 19 8.42 -13.20 3.82
N ASN A 20 8.15 -12.78 5.07
CA ASN A 20 7.74 -11.43 5.47
C ASN A 20 8.41 -10.34 4.63
N ALA A 21 7.75 -9.87 3.57
CA ALA A 21 8.40 -9.11 2.48
C ALA A 21 8.52 -7.61 2.78
N GLN A 22 7.65 -7.05 3.63
CA GLN A 22 7.63 -5.60 3.86
C GLN A 22 7.49 -5.25 5.33
N LYS A 23 8.50 -4.59 5.91
CA LYS A 23 8.50 -4.10 7.31
C LYS A 23 7.65 -2.84 7.52
N TYR A 24 6.66 -2.59 6.68
CA TYR A 24 5.83 -1.39 6.75
C TYR A 24 4.39 -1.74 6.41
N LYS A 25 3.47 -0.91 6.91
CA LYS A 25 2.04 -1.01 6.66
C LYS A 25 1.56 0.00 5.64
N THR A 26 2.04 1.24 5.73
CA THR A 26 1.57 2.33 4.87
C THR A 26 2.76 3.14 4.43
N ALA A 27 2.86 3.40 3.13
CA ALA A 27 3.85 4.28 2.55
C ALA A 27 3.17 5.20 1.53
N ALA A 28 3.62 6.44 1.42
CA ALA A 28 3.08 7.41 0.46
C ALA A 28 4.20 8.25 -0.11
N GLY A 29 4.07 8.71 -1.34
CA GLY A 29 5.06 9.58 -1.95
C GLY A 29 4.77 9.89 -3.40
N VAL A 30 5.83 10.11 -4.15
CA VAL A 30 5.77 10.55 -5.54
C VAL A 30 6.19 9.42 -6.47
N ARG A 31 5.56 9.36 -7.64
CA ARG A 31 5.88 8.47 -8.75
C ARG A 31 6.13 9.33 -9.97
N LEU A 32 7.33 9.25 -10.51
CA LEU A 32 7.72 9.95 -11.73
C LEU A 32 7.65 8.98 -12.88
N GLU A 33 6.97 9.41 -13.93
CA GLU A 33 6.89 8.73 -15.21
C GLU A 33 7.45 9.67 -16.29
N SER A 34 7.74 9.15 -17.47
CA SER A 34 8.39 9.92 -18.55
C SER A 34 7.68 11.23 -18.90
N ASP A 35 6.36 11.24 -18.87
CA ASP A 35 5.50 12.37 -19.28
C ASP A 35 4.46 12.78 -18.23
N ARG A 36 4.44 12.11 -17.07
CA ARG A 36 3.46 12.33 -16.00
C ARG A 36 4.11 12.45 -14.64
N PHE A 37 3.51 13.29 -13.80
CA PHE A 37 3.80 13.37 -12.38
C PHE A 37 2.70 12.67 -11.60
N GLY A 38 3.08 11.74 -10.73
CA GLY A 38 2.15 10.94 -9.94
C GLY A 38 2.37 11.06 -8.44
N LEU A 39 1.30 10.91 -7.69
CA LEU A 39 1.30 10.62 -6.26
C LEU A 39 0.88 9.17 -6.07
N THR A 40 1.56 8.46 -5.18
CA THR A 40 1.27 7.06 -4.86
C THR A 40 1.09 6.87 -3.35
N ILE A 41 0.12 6.04 -2.98
CA ILE A 41 -0.07 5.53 -1.64
C ILE A 41 -0.18 4.01 -1.67
N GLN A 42 0.63 3.34 -0.86
CA GLN A 42 0.66 1.89 -0.75
C GLN A 42 0.26 1.46 0.68
N GLN A 43 -0.68 0.54 0.77
CA GLN A 43 -1.21 -0.02 2.00
C GLN A 43 -1.06 -1.54 2.00
N LYS A 44 -0.29 -2.09 2.95
CA LYS A 44 -0.16 -3.53 3.18
C LYS A 44 -1.46 -4.08 3.75
N LEU A 45 -1.97 -5.12 3.08
CA LEU A 45 -3.18 -5.86 3.49
C LEU A 45 -2.82 -7.12 4.28
N HIS A 46 -1.85 -7.90 3.79
CA HIS A 46 -1.35 -9.11 4.44
C HIS A 46 0.15 -9.29 4.16
N GLU A 47 0.74 -10.41 4.60
CA GLU A 47 2.21 -10.60 4.70
C GLU A 47 3.00 -10.32 3.41
N SER A 48 2.38 -10.56 2.25
CA SER A 48 2.97 -10.38 0.92
C SER A 48 2.07 -9.62 -0.06
N GLY A 49 0.96 -9.02 0.40
CA GLY A 49 -0.01 -8.36 -0.48
C GLY A 49 -0.24 -6.90 -0.08
N THR A 50 -0.15 -6.01 -1.05
CA THR A 50 -0.36 -4.57 -0.90
C THR A 50 -1.40 -4.07 -1.88
N LEU A 51 -2.12 -3.03 -1.46
CA LEU A 51 -2.96 -2.22 -2.33
C LEU A 51 -2.22 -0.91 -2.59
N GLU A 52 -2.06 -0.54 -3.86
CA GLU A 52 -1.48 0.74 -4.28
C GLU A 52 -2.56 1.58 -4.97
N GLY A 53 -2.68 2.85 -4.56
CA GLY A 53 -3.44 3.87 -5.26
C GLY A 53 -2.50 4.89 -5.87
N ILE A 54 -2.69 5.22 -7.14
CA ILE A 54 -1.88 6.19 -7.88
C ILE A 54 -2.81 7.25 -8.45
N VAL A 55 -2.43 8.51 -8.32
CA VAL A 55 -3.04 9.62 -9.07
C VAL A 55 -1.94 10.24 -9.90
N ALA A 56 -2.11 10.26 -11.22
CA ALA A 56 -1.15 10.81 -12.16
C ALA A 56 -1.74 12.00 -12.92
N VAL A 57 -0.93 13.03 -13.13
CA VAL A 57 -1.26 14.23 -13.89
C VAL A 57 -0.17 14.48 -14.91
N GLY A 58 -0.55 14.53 -16.18
CA GLY A 58 0.28 14.92 -17.31
C GLY A 58 -0.20 16.22 -17.94
N ALA A 59 0.45 16.63 -19.03
CA ALA A 59 0.11 17.88 -19.73
C ALA A 59 -1.30 17.87 -20.36
N ARG A 60 -1.77 16.70 -20.79
CA ARG A 60 -3.04 16.53 -21.52
C ARG A 60 -4.04 15.59 -20.85
N GLU A 61 -3.65 14.95 -19.76
CA GLU A 61 -4.48 13.94 -19.09
C GLU A 61 -4.27 13.92 -17.57
N TYR A 62 -5.27 13.41 -16.87
CA TYR A 62 -5.15 12.98 -15.48
C TYR A 62 -5.79 11.60 -15.32
N SER A 63 -5.25 10.79 -14.43
CA SER A 63 -5.75 9.44 -14.17
C SER A 63 -5.62 9.04 -12.71
N GLY A 64 -6.54 8.19 -12.27
CA GLY A 64 -6.50 7.48 -11.01
C GLY A 64 -6.39 5.98 -11.28
N THR A 65 -5.45 5.31 -10.64
CA THR A 65 -5.20 3.87 -10.77
C THR A 65 -5.28 3.21 -9.40
N VAL A 66 -5.87 2.03 -9.33
CA VAL A 66 -5.83 1.17 -8.15
C VAL A 66 -5.24 -0.18 -8.55
N LEU A 67 -4.21 -0.62 -7.85
CA LEU A 67 -3.48 -1.85 -8.10
C LEU A 67 -3.43 -2.71 -6.85
N TYR A 68 -3.57 -4.02 -7.04
CA TYR A 68 -3.20 -5.00 -6.03
C TYR A 68 -1.90 -5.68 -6.43
N GLU A 69 -0.92 -5.68 -5.52
CA GLU A 69 0.43 -6.13 -5.79
C GLU A 69 0.86 -7.22 -4.81
N LYS A 70 1.57 -8.21 -5.33
CA LYS A 70 2.17 -9.28 -4.54
C LYS A 70 3.69 -9.14 -4.54
N HIS A 71 4.23 -9.05 -3.33
CA HIS A 71 5.66 -8.81 -3.08
C HIS A 71 6.40 -10.10 -2.77
N TYR A 72 7.56 -10.26 -3.40
CA TYR A 72 8.45 -11.41 -3.27
C TYR A 72 9.87 -10.93 -2.97
N LYS A 73 10.55 -11.66 -2.09
CA LYS A 73 11.94 -11.34 -1.72
C LYS A 73 12.87 -11.69 -2.87
N LEU A 74 13.67 -10.73 -3.32
CA LEU A 74 14.72 -10.98 -4.30
C LEU A 74 16.07 -11.17 -3.60
N LEU A 75 16.50 -10.18 -2.81
CA LEU A 75 17.77 -10.19 -2.08
C LEU A 75 17.58 -9.64 -0.66
N GLY A 76 17.54 -10.54 0.31
CA GLY A 76 17.32 -10.21 1.72
C GLY A 76 15.89 -9.70 2.01
N GLU A 77 15.74 -8.96 3.11
CA GLU A 77 14.42 -8.45 3.56
C GLU A 77 14.08 -7.05 3.05
N ARG A 78 14.95 -6.44 2.24
CA ARG A 78 14.85 -5.03 1.82
C ARG A 78 14.72 -4.85 0.32
N PHE A 79 15.21 -5.81 -0.46
CA PHE A 79 15.12 -5.78 -1.91
C PHE A 79 14.09 -6.83 -2.36
N ASN A 80 12.94 -6.33 -2.79
CA ASN A 80 11.82 -7.14 -3.22
C ASN A 80 11.55 -6.88 -4.70
N TYR A 81 10.95 -7.84 -5.37
CA TYR A 81 10.24 -7.60 -6.62
C TYR A 81 8.75 -7.78 -6.36
N TYR A 82 7.93 -7.11 -7.15
CA TYR A 82 6.49 -7.22 -7.03
C TYR A 82 5.85 -7.30 -8.39
N ILE A 83 4.74 -8.04 -8.43
CA ILE A 83 3.89 -8.16 -9.60
C ILE A 83 2.45 -7.99 -9.15
N GLY A 84 1.67 -7.28 -9.94
CA GLY A 84 0.31 -6.93 -9.58
C GLY A 84 -0.55 -6.64 -10.80
N GLY A 85 -1.80 -6.32 -10.50
CA GLY A 85 -2.74 -5.86 -11.49
C GLY A 85 -3.90 -5.12 -10.85
N GLY A 86 -4.63 -4.40 -11.69
CA GLY A 86 -5.76 -3.59 -11.27
C GLY A 86 -6.34 -2.85 -12.45
N GLY A 87 -6.80 -1.63 -12.21
CA GLY A 87 -7.37 -0.81 -13.26
C GLY A 87 -7.28 0.67 -12.96
N HIS A 88 -7.54 1.45 -14.00
CA HIS A 88 -7.51 2.88 -13.94
C HIS A 88 -8.74 3.50 -14.60
N VAL A 89 -8.97 4.75 -14.22
CA VAL A 89 -9.90 5.66 -14.86
C VAL A 89 -9.18 6.99 -15.02
N GLY A 90 -9.34 7.60 -16.18
CA GLY A 90 -8.73 8.89 -16.46
C GLY A 90 -9.57 9.71 -17.41
N ASN A 91 -9.11 10.91 -17.67
CA ASN A 91 -9.72 11.81 -18.63
C ASN A 91 -8.62 12.45 -19.47
N LEU A 92 -8.77 12.31 -20.78
CA LEU A 92 -7.93 12.95 -21.77
C LEU A 92 -8.66 14.21 -22.24
N LYS A 93 -7.95 15.33 -22.30
CA LYS A 93 -8.54 16.65 -22.59
C LYS A 93 -9.31 16.69 -23.92
N ASP A 94 -8.86 15.90 -24.90
CA ASP A 94 -9.41 15.91 -26.26
C ASP A 94 -10.41 14.77 -26.52
N ASN A 95 -10.31 13.64 -25.82
CA ASN A 95 -11.11 12.43 -26.10
C ASN A 95 -12.06 12.00 -24.96
N GLY A 96 -12.06 12.72 -23.83
CA GLY A 96 -12.96 12.46 -22.72
C GLY A 96 -12.47 11.35 -21.78
N VAL A 97 -13.42 10.68 -21.11
CA VAL A 97 -13.12 9.68 -20.08
C VAL A 97 -12.65 8.38 -20.71
N PHE A 98 -11.55 7.84 -20.20
CA PHE A 98 -11.03 6.51 -20.54
C PHE A 98 -10.90 5.65 -19.28
N THR A 99 -10.95 4.34 -19.47
CA THR A 99 -10.78 3.37 -18.37
C THR A 99 -9.94 2.22 -18.87
N GLY A 100 -9.40 1.40 -17.99
CA GLY A 100 -8.65 0.25 -18.43
C GLY A 100 -8.21 -0.66 -17.32
N VAL A 101 -7.52 -1.71 -17.73
CA VAL A 101 -6.87 -2.67 -16.85
C VAL A 101 -5.38 -2.50 -16.93
N ASP A 102 -4.72 -2.62 -15.78
CA ASP A 102 -3.27 -2.47 -15.66
C ASP A 102 -2.69 -3.75 -15.08
N ALA A 103 -1.52 -4.12 -15.59
CA ALA A 103 -0.60 -4.97 -14.87
C ALA A 103 0.62 -4.14 -14.47
N ILE A 104 1.29 -4.54 -13.38
CA ILE A 104 2.50 -3.88 -12.91
C ILE A 104 3.56 -4.91 -12.54
N LEU A 105 4.80 -4.62 -12.89
CA LEU A 105 5.98 -5.38 -12.50
C LEU A 105 7.05 -4.40 -12.06
N GLY A 106 7.60 -4.59 -10.87
CA GLY A 106 8.62 -3.68 -10.36
C GLY A 106 9.55 -4.29 -9.36
N ILE A 107 10.59 -3.52 -9.05
CA ILE A 107 11.52 -3.76 -7.96
C ILE A 107 11.34 -2.69 -6.90
N GLU A 108 11.56 -3.07 -5.66
CA GLU A 108 11.40 -2.22 -4.49
C GLU A 108 12.59 -2.38 -3.56
N TYR A 109 13.17 -1.26 -3.14
CA TYR A 109 14.27 -1.20 -2.19
C TYR A 109 13.91 -0.33 -0.99
N LYS A 110 13.88 -0.95 0.20
CA LYS A 110 13.76 -0.25 1.47
C LYS A 110 15.13 0.23 1.96
N VAL A 111 15.32 1.55 2.02
CA VAL A 111 16.58 2.17 2.44
C VAL A 111 16.89 1.80 3.90
N ASN A 112 18.15 1.43 4.16
CA ASN A 112 18.57 1.09 5.51
C ASN A 112 18.64 2.34 6.40
N GLY A 113 18.17 2.24 7.64
CA GLY A 113 18.22 3.33 8.62
C GLY A 113 17.24 4.49 8.36
N LEU A 114 16.73 4.63 7.13
CA LEU A 114 15.83 5.71 6.74
C LEU A 114 14.40 5.20 6.46
N PRO A 115 13.38 6.03 6.68
CA PRO A 115 11.99 5.70 6.39
C PRO A 115 11.63 5.85 4.89
N PHE A 116 12.57 5.62 3.98
CA PHE A 116 12.34 5.76 2.53
C PHE A 116 12.29 4.40 1.83
N LEU A 117 11.46 4.35 0.81
CA LEU A 117 11.23 3.20 -0.04
C LEU A 117 11.30 3.66 -1.49
N LEU A 118 12.25 3.09 -2.23
CA LEU A 118 12.48 3.38 -3.63
C LEU A 118 11.87 2.25 -4.45
N SER A 119 11.19 2.55 -5.54
CA SER A 119 10.76 1.53 -6.49
C SER A 119 10.98 1.97 -7.92
N ALA A 120 11.23 1.00 -8.78
CA ALA A 120 11.28 1.17 -10.23
C ALA A 120 10.41 0.08 -10.85
N ASP A 121 9.55 0.47 -11.78
CA ASP A 121 8.47 -0.39 -12.25
C ASP A 121 8.07 -0.11 -13.69
N VAL A 122 7.43 -1.11 -14.29
CA VAL A 122 6.81 -1.04 -15.60
C VAL A 122 5.35 -1.43 -15.46
N LYS A 123 4.47 -0.66 -16.11
CA LYS A 123 3.02 -0.79 -16.02
C LYS A 123 2.42 -0.90 -17.43
N PRO A 124 2.32 -2.11 -18.01
CA PRO A 124 1.50 -2.33 -19.20
C PRO A 124 0.01 -2.12 -18.85
N ALA A 125 -0.68 -1.36 -19.68
CA ALA A 125 -2.09 -1.02 -19.55
C ALA A 125 -2.82 -1.40 -20.84
N VAL A 126 -4.05 -1.89 -20.71
CA VAL A 126 -4.97 -2.05 -21.82
C VAL A 126 -6.13 -1.10 -21.60
N HIS A 127 -6.31 -0.19 -22.54
CA HIS A 127 -7.31 0.88 -22.46
C HIS A 127 -8.59 0.51 -23.18
N ILE A 128 -9.71 0.91 -22.59
CA ILE A 128 -11.04 0.83 -23.15
C ILE A 128 -11.48 2.27 -23.38
N ASN A 129 -11.90 2.58 -24.62
CA ASN A 129 -12.31 3.92 -25.04
C ASN A 129 -11.16 4.94 -25.08
N HIS A 130 -10.00 4.52 -25.57
CA HIS A 130 -8.80 5.34 -25.81
C HIS A 130 -8.27 5.05 -27.22
N GLU A 131 -7.57 6.01 -27.84
CA GLU A 131 -7.00 5.84 -29.19
C GLU A 131 -5.99 4.68 -29.24
N ASP A 132 -5.09 4.65 -28.27
CA ASP A 132 -4.17 3.54 -28.06
C ASP A 132 -4.80 2.45 -27.19
N TRP A 133 -4.86 1.22 -27.71
CA TRP A 133 -5.41 0.08 -26.96
C TRP A 133 -4.43 -0.46 -25.92
N VAL A 134 -3.12 -0.27 -26.10
CA VAL A 134 -2.07 -0.78 -25.21
C VAL A 134 -1.06 0.31 -24.85
N GLN A 135 -1.11 0.76 -23.60
CA GLN A 135 -0.15 1.59 -22.85
C GLN A 135 1.07 0.77 -22.37
N LEU A 136 2.33 1.15 -22.63
CA LEU A 136 3.44 0.73 -21.75
C LEU A 136 4.02 1.93 -21.02
N SER A 137 3.90 1.91 -19.70
CA SER A 137 4.39 2.95 -18.80
C SER A 137 5.61 2.45 -18.02
N SER A 138 6.57 3.33 -17.72
CA SER A 138 7.64 3.04 -16.76
C SER A 138 7.72 4.14 -15.72
N GLY A 139 7.97 3.74 -14.47
CA GLY A 139 7.89 4.62 -13.31
C GLY A 139 9.05 4.44 -12.36
N VAL A 140 9.46 5.53 -11.72
CA VAL A 140 10.33 5.52 -10.54
C VAL A 140 9.60 6.21 -9.41
N SER A 141 9.47 5.55 -8.27
CA SER A 141 8.77 6.10 -7.12
C SER A 141 9.68 6.23 -5.89
N VAL A 142 9.46 7.31 -5.15
CA VAL A 142 10.06 7.55 -3.84
C VAL A 142 8.93 7.70 -2.84
N ARG A 143 8.81 6.72 -1.93
CA ARG A 143 7.74 6.63 -0.93
C ARG A 143 8.33 6.76 0.47
N TYR A 144 7.69 7.58 1.30
CA TYR A 144 7.95 7.69 2.73
C TYR A 144 7.09 6.67 3.50
N VAL A 145 7.72 5.91 4.39
CA VAL A 145 7.06 4.93 5.25
C VAL A 145 6.39 5.65 6.42
N LEU A 146 5.07 5.81 6.34
CA LEU A 146 4.25 6.44 7.37
C LEU A 146 4.06 5.52 8.58
N VAL A 147 3.77 4.24 8.33
CA VAL A 147 3.48 3.27 9.41
C VAL A 147 4.40 2.06 9.27
N LYS A 148 5.18 1.77 10.31
CA LYS A 148 6.05 0.58 10.39
C LYS A 148 5.25 -0.64 10.85
N GLU A 149 5.55 -1.81 10.31
CA GLU A 149 4.92 -3.05 10.75
C GLU A 149 5.54 -3.50 12.10
N LYS A 150 4.70 -3.68 13.12
CA LYS A 150 5.14 -4.23 14.41
C LYS A 150 5.31 -5.75 14.27
N LYS A 151 6.48 -6.29 14.63
CA LYS A 151 6.71 -7.75 14.65
C LYS A 151 5.68 -8.42 15.55
N LYS A 152 4.86 -9.34 15.03
CA LYS A 152 4.07 -10.25 15.87
C LYS A 152 5.04 -11.16 16.61
N LYS A 153 5.15 -11.00 17.93
CA LYS A 153 5.93 -11.88 18.80
C LYS A 153 5.25 -13.25 18.76
N LYS A 154 5.84 -14.24 18.08
CA LYS A 154 5.34 -15.63 18.13
C LYS A 154 5.38 -16.07 19.60
N SER A 155 4.22 -16.39 20.18
CA SER A 155 4.15 -17.00 21.50
C SER A 155 4.74 -18.41 21.40
N ILE A 156 5.90 -18.63 22.02
CA ILE A 156 6.48 -19.96 22.18
C ILE A 156 5.64 -20.69 23.23
N TRP A 157 4.75 -21.57 22.77
CA TRP A 157 4.08 -22.57 23.60
C TRP A 157 5.03 -23.78 23.73
N PRO A 158 5.28 -24.33 24.94
CA PRO A 158 4.24 -24.64 25.93
C PRO A 158 4.20 -23.83 27.25
N PHE A 159 5.02 -22.80 27.46
CA PHE A 159 5.14 -22.15 28.79
C PHE A 159 4.65 -20.70 28.88
N GLY A 160 3.51 -20.36 28.25
CA GLY A 160 3.15 -18.96 28.11
C GLY A 160 1.66 -18.63 28.09
N ASN A 161 0.84 -19.28 28.91
CA ASN A 161 -0.48 -18.73 29.25
C ASN A 161 -0.38 -18.03 30.61
N ARG A 162 -0.24 -16.71 30.58
CA ARG A 162 -0.61 -15.86 31.72
C ARG A 162 -1.47 -14.74 31.15
N ASP A 163 -2.77 -14.97 31.26
CA ASP A 163 -3.82 -14.02 30.90
C ASP A 163 -3.62 -12.69 31.66
N GLU A 164 -3.09 -11.68 30.97
CA GLU A 164 -3.23 -10.28 31.40
C GLU A 164 -4.53 -9.69 30.84
N GLY A 165 -5.64 -10.40 31.09
CA GLY A 165 -6.98 -9.84 31.06
C GLY A 165 -7.32 -9.29 32.43
N LYS A 166 -6.78 -8.13 32.84
CA LYS A 166 -7.25 -7.37 34.03
C LYS A 166 -6.59 -5.98 34.17
N SER A 167 -6.84 -5.05 33.23
CA SER A 167 -6.57 -3.61 33.52
C SER A 167 -7.51 -2.57 32.88
N GLN A 168 -8.66 -2.95 32.30
CA GLN A 168 -9.63 -1.97 31.79
C GLN A 168 -11.05 -2.04 32.36
N LYS A 169 -11.32 -2.93 33.33
CA LYS A 169 -12.66 -3.07 33.94
C LYS A 169 -12.73 -2.63 35.42
N LYS A 170 -11.93 -1.62 35.82
CA LYS A 170 -11.93 -1.06 37.18
C LYS A 170 -12.02 0.48 37.22
N SER A 171 -12.60 1.10 36.18
CA SER A 171 -12.88 2.55 36.12
C SER A 171 -14.39 2.87 36.08
N LYS A 172 -15.27 1.87 35.99
CA LYS A 172 -16.72 2.09 35.77
C LYS A 172 -17.61 1.96 37.01
N ASN A 173 -17.08 2.01 38.24
CA ASN A 173 -17.92 1.84 39.43
C ASN A 173 -17.50 2.66 40.67
N ARG A 174 -16.81 3.79 40.49
CA ARG A 174 -16.54 4.69 41.63
C ARG A 174 -16.40 6.14 41.17
N LYS A 175 -17.54 6.81 41.00
CA LYS A 175 -17.81 8.23 41.32
C LYS A 175 -19.13 8.66 40.67
N GLU A 176 -20.23 8.17 41.26
CA GLU A 176 -21.39 9.03 41.47
C GLU A 176 -21.00 10.03 42.55
N GLU A 177 -20.44 11.17 42.14
CA GLU A 177 -20.42 12.38 42.96
C GLU A 177 -20.88 13.52 42.06
N LYS A 178 -22.13 13.92 42.30
CA LYS A 178 -22.83 15.02 41.64
C LYS A 178 -21.97 16.28 41.66
N LYS A 179 -21.62 16.81 40.49
CA LYS A 179 -21.27 18.22 40.33
C LYS A 179 -22.43 18.88 39.59
N PRO A 180 -23.04 19.96 40.13
CA PRO A 180 -24.08 20.67 39.41
C PRO A 180 -23.49 21.27 38.13
N GLY A 181 -24.21 21.09 37.02
CA GLY A 181 -23.81 21.62 35.72
C GLY A 181 -23.96 23.14 35.69
N LEU A 182 -23.11 23.80 34.91
CA LEU A 182 -23.06 25.26 34.75
C LEU A 182 -24.41 25.90 34.32
N PHE A 183 -25.35 25.09 33.83
CA PHE A 183 -26.69 25.49 33.40
C PHE A 183 -27.77 25.47 34.50
N ASP A 184 -27.50 24.87 35.67
CA ASP A 184 -28.43 24.91 36.81
C ASP A 184 -28.37 26.27 37.57
N ILE A 185 -27.34 27.08 37.32
CA ILE A 185 -27.15 28.40 37.94
C ILE A 185 -28.02 29.47 37.26
N PHE A 186 -28.31 29.33 35.96
CA PHE A 186 -29.06 30.32 35.19
C PHE A 186 -30.58 30.14 35.20
N LYS A 187 -31.09 29.07 35.82
CA LYS A 187 -32.54 28.77 35.84
C LYS A 187 -33.26 29.23 37.11
N LYS A 188 -32.61 30.05 37.96
CA LYS A 188 -33.15 30.53 39.24
C LYS A 188 -33.27 32.06 39.35
N GLN A 189 -33.15 32.78 38.23
CA GLN A 189 -33.44 34.22 38.18
C GLN A 189 -34.43 34.48 37.06
N GLU A 190 -35.70 34.16 37.30
CA GLU A 190 -36.87 34.72 36.61
C GLU A 190 -38.08 34.30 37.46
N ASP A 191 -38.22 34.97 38.61
CA ASP A 191 -39.51 35.30 39.23
C ASP A 191 -39.69 36.81 39.09
#